data_AF-F2Q1N3-F1
#
_entry.id   AF-F2Q1N3-F1
#
_cell.length_a   1.000
_cell.length_b   1.000
_cell.length_c   1.000
_cell.angle_alpha   90.00
_cell.angle_beta   90.00
_cell.angle_gamma   90.00
#
_symmetry.space_group_name_H-M   'P 1'
#
loop_
_entity.id
_entity.type
_entity.pdbx_description
1 polymer ?
#
loop_
_entity_poly.entity_id
_entity_poly.type
_entity_poly.pdbx_seq_one_letter_code
_entity_poly.pdbx_strand_id
1 'polypeptide(L)'
;MFVAGSRAVRLVCKSSRAAFCQPHPVLASLSRRALLDVSKYSTVSEAVEAQKPVSNVARHNSTKSTSVGDASTIASENAGATAELAPNKEGQASTKADYIRFVQSARGRTPKIKEEGGSPDSTVSWRQMDSHIPIKVNGEIIYFEPLHLRDSCPCDRCIHPSTKQRTFETAQIPLDITAKSVTAGEDSVTIEWVKDIKGFEGHTSTFPTNYLQKLTTVQLGSKPADPAYYWNKSTFEKTNHWISYDDYMNNPEAFRSAMMQLNRYGLLFVRGVPEDTESVSRVATQIGPIKNTFYGPTWDVRNIPNPKNVAYTNVDLGFHMDLLYLIQPPGLQFLHCIKNELPGGESLFADSFYAADILRKTSKPDFDFLAESWMTFGYDNDNQMYTATRKMINVSGKSKDRIIDINYSPPFQAPFWDISNGLPKNTYTRRAESMKRFKSLLEDKKNIFELKMKPGECVIFHNRRVVHARRAFGNANAESGGDRWLRGCYIDSDVAVSKFKTLNIY
;
A
#
# COMPACT_ATOMS: atom_id res chain seq x y z
N MET A 1 7.87 -44.62 -34.20
CA MET A 1 9.22 -45.18 -34.40
C MET A 1 10.07 -44.73 -33.21
N PHE A 2 10.29 -45.61 -32.23
CA PHE A 2 11.54 -46.39 -32.03
C PHE A 2 12.77 -45.50 -31.81
N VAL A 3 13.64 -45.64 -30.81
CA VAL A 3 13.77 -46.43 -29.55
C VAL A 3 15.03 -45.87 -28.83
N ALA A 4 15.11 -46.03 -27.50
CA ALA A 4 16.28 -46.15 -26.57
C ALA A 4 17.63 -45.47 -26.91
N GLY A 5 18.37 -44.85 -26.00
CA GLY A 5 18.58 -45.14 -24.57
C GLY A 5 20.05 -45.55 -24.36
N SER A 6 20.70 -45.07 -23.28
CA SER A 6 21.79 -45.79 -22.59
C SER A 6 22.20 -45.10 -21.30
N ARG A 7 22.13 -45.90 -20.22
CA ARG A 7 22.66 -45.66 -18.88
C ARG A 7 24.17 -45.85 -18.87
N ALA A 8 24.88 -45.12 -18.02
CA ALA A 8 26.17 -45.56 -17.48
C ALA A 8 26.16 -45.41 -15.95
N VAL A 9 26.24 -46.56 -15.29
CA VAL A 9 26.49 -46.76 -13.87
C VAL A 9 28.00 -46.90 -13.70
N ARG A 10 28.61 -46.20 -12.73
CA ARG A 10 29.87 -46.63 -12.13
C ARG A 10 29.79 -46.58 -10.60
N LEU A 11 30.15 -47.73 -10.03
CA LEU A 11 30.24 -48.04 -8.61
C LEU A 11 31.46 -47.39 -7.93
N VAL A 12 31.23 -46.98 -6.68
CA VAL A 12 32.02 -47.26 -5.45
C VAL A 12 33.52 -46.94 -5.43
N CYS A 13 33.89 -46.05 -4.51
CA CYS A 13 34.98 -46.34 -3.56
C CYS A 13 34.71 -45.67 -2.21
N LYS A 14 34.50 -46.50 -1.18
CA LYS A 14 34.56 -46.11 0.24
C LYS A 14 36.03 -46.13 0.67
N SER A 15 36.46 -45.16 1.47
CA SER A 15 37.58 -45.33 2.39
C SER A 15 37.25 -44.65 3.72
N SER A 16 36.96 -45.48 4.71
CA SER A 16 36.98 -45.16 6.13
C SER A 16 38.43 -45.13 6.63
N ARG A 17 38.80 -44.15 7.45
CA ARG A 17 39.68 -44.37 8.62
C ARG A 17 39.58 -43.21 9.61
N ALA A 18 39.43 -43.61 10.86
CA ALA A 18 39.34 -42.79 12.06
C ALA A 18 40.73 -42.37 12.58
N ALA A 19 40.71 -41.47 13.58
CA ALA A 19 41.48 -41.49 14.83
C ALA A 19 42.39 -40.27 15.11
N PHE A 20 42.04 -39.60 16.22
CA PHE A 20 42.90 -39.05 17.29
C PHE A 20 43.88 -37.89 17.00
N CYS A 21 43.64 -36.73 17.64
CA CYS A 21 44.45 -36.21 18.78
C CYS A 21 44.05 -34.77 19.15
N GLN A 22 43.47 -34.61 20.34
CA GLN A 22 43.69 -33.48 21.27
C GLN A 22 44.92 -33.85 22.13
N PRO A 23 45.67 -32.94 22.81
CA PRO A 23 45.09 -31.88 23.65
C PRO A 23 45.91 -30.58 23.94
N HIS A 24 45.19 -29.58 24.49
CA HIS A 24 45.62 -28.69 25.62
C HIS A 24 46.66 -27.54 25.38
N PRO A 25 46.85 -26.57 26.33
CA PRO A 25 45.99 -25.39 26.61
C PRO A 25 46.80 -24.08 26.84
N VAL A 26 46.15 -23.03 27.39
CA VAL A 26 46.67 -22.03 28.37
C VAL A 26 46.87 -20.56 27.93
N LEU A 27 45.95 -19.74 28.47
CA LEU A 27 46.03 -18.44 29.19
C LEU A 27 46.61 -17.14 28.60
N ALA A 28 45.88 -16.09 29.01
CA ALA A 28 46.30 -14.75 29.43
C ALA A 28 46.61 -13.73 28.34
N SER A 29 46.37 -12.43 28.49
CA SER A 29 45.61 -11.56 29.41
C SER A 29 45.87 -10.13 28.88
N LEU A 30 44.95 -9.17 29.11
CA LEU A 30 45.21 -7.71 29.11
C LEU A 30 45.62 -7.09 27.74
N SER A 31 45.41 -5.82 27.36
CA SER A 31 44.87 -4.61 27.97
C SER A 31 44.52 -3.61 26.84
N ARG A 32 43.76 -2.58 27.22
CA ARG A 32 43.22 -1.45 26.45
C ARG A 32 44.24 -0.52 25.75
N ARG A 33 43.70 0.26 24.80
CA ARG A 33 44.03 1.65 24.36
C ARG A 33 45.31 1.78 23.52
N ALA A 34 45.42 2.67 22.53
CA ALA A 34 44.54 3.67 21.93
C ALA A 34 45.16 4.11 20.58
N LEU A 35 44.31 4.67 19.71
CA LEU A 35 44.55 5.80 18.79
C LEU A 35 45.94 5.91 18.14
N LEU A 36 45.96 5.85 16.80
CA LEU A 36 46.75 6.79 15.99
C LEU A 36 46.10 6.94 14.61
N ASP A 37 45.76 8.18 14.33
CA ASP A 37 45.32 8.74 13.05
C ASP A 37 46.55 8.86 12.13
N VAL A 38 46.48 8.32 10.91
CA VAL A 38 47.45 8.64 9.85
C VAL A 38 46.73 8.70 8.50
N SER A 39 46.50 9.94 8.08
CA SER A 39 46.23 10.35 6.71
C SER A 39 47.31 9.91 5.72
N LYS A 40 46.91 9.80 4.45
CA LYS A 40 47.68 9.73 3.19
C LYS A 40 47.91 8.34 2.64
N TYR A 41 47.15 7.99 1.60
CA TYR A 41 47.70 7.57 0.31
C TYR A 41 46.77 8.03 -0.82
N SER A 42 47.26 9.00 -1.59
CA SER A 42 46.81 9.29 -2.95
C SER A 42 47.39 8.22 -3.86
N THR A 43 46.54 7.51 -4.61
CA THR A 43 46.97 6.86 -5.85
C THR A 43 45.90 7.06 -6.91
N VAL A 44 46.35 7.66 -8.01
CA VAL A 44 45.67 7.80 -9.29
C VAL A 44 45.48 6.40 -9.86
N SER A 45 44.30 6.09 -10.38
CA SER A 45 44.12 4.99 -11.32
C SER A 45 43.08 5.38 -12.37
N GLU A 46 43.49 5.19 -13.62
CA GLU A 46 42.80 5.54 -14.84
C GLU A 46 41.41 4.91 -14.91
N ALA A 47 40.38 5.75 -15.08
CA ALA A 47 39.04 5.29 -15.39
C ALA A 47 38.94 5.03 -16.89
N VAL A 48 38.75 3.76 -17.26
CA VAL A 48 38.29 3.37 -18.60
C VAL A 48 36.85 3.86 -18.75
N GLU A 49 36.69 4.82 -19.67
CA GLU A 49 35.46 5.52 -20.00
C GLU A 49 34.49 4.59 -20.74
N ALA A 50 33.40 4.19 -20.09
CA ALA A 50 32.28 3.52 -20.74
C ALA A 50 31.36 4.59 -21.36
N GLN A 51 31.39 4.68 -22.69
CA GLN A 51 30.59 5.58 -23.52
C GLN A 51 29.08 5.44 -23.24
N LYS A 52 28.43 6.57 -22.94
CA LYS A 52 26.96 6.71 -22.97
C LYS A 52 26.48 6.94 -24.40
N PRO A 53 25.35 6.34 -24.83
CA PRO A 53 24.76 6.67 -26.13
C PRO A 53 24.10 8.05 -26.07
N VAL A 54 24.46 8.89 -27.03
CA VAL A 54 23.92 10.24 -27.28
C VAL A 54 22.55 10.10 -27.95
N SER A 55 21.49 10.59 -27.31
CA SER A 55 20.22 10.85 -27.98
C SER A 55 20.18 12.31 -28.45
N ASN A 56 20.30 12.48 -29.77
CA ASN A 56 20.04 13.73 -30.45
C ASN A 56 18.55 14.07 -30.38
N VAL A 57 18.20 15.19 -29.75
CA VAL A 57 16.90 15.86 -29.98
C VAL A 57 17.17 17.28 -30.44
N ALA A 58 16.88 17.51 -31.71
CA ALA A 58 16.92 18.81 -32.35
C ALA A 58 15.86 19.73 -31.75
N ARG A 59 16.29 20.97 -31.46
CA ARG A 59 15.41 22.11 -31.18
C ARG A 59 14.74 22.54 -32.48
N HIS A 60 13.42 22.71 -32.46
CA HIS A 60 12.75 23.66 -33.36
C HIS A 60 11.88 24.62 -32.54
N ASN A 61 12.20 25.90 -32.69
CA ASN A 61 11.45 27.06 -32.21
C ASN A 61 10.45 27.53 -33.29
N SER A 62 9.49 28.37 -32.86
CA SER A 62 8.60 29.27 -33.63
C SER A 62 7.27 28.63 -34.09
N THR A 63 6.08 29.26 -34.08
CA THR A 63 5.65 30.66 -33.83
C THR A 63 4.10 30.72 -33.66
N LYS A 64 3.60 31.89 -33.25
CA LYS A 64 2.21 32.32 -32.92
C LYS A 64 1.21 32.48 -34.09
N SER A 65 -0.07 32.56 -33.68
CA SER A 65 -1.24 33.33 -34.25
C SER A 65 -1.92 32.74 -35.49
N THR A 66 -3.24 32.82 -35.78
CA THR A 66 -4.39 33.75 -35.55
C THR A 66 -5.68 32.94 -35.86
N SER A 67 -6.75 32.93 -35.04
CA SER A 67 -8.02 33.71 -35.09
C SER A 67 -8.84 33.77 -36.41
N VAL A 68 -10.18 33.79 -36.22
CA VAL A 68 -11.31 34.13 -37.14
C VAL A 68 -11.84 32.94 -37.96
N GLY A 69 -13.14 32.65 -38.08
CA GLY A 69 -14.39 33.30 -37.67
C GLY A 69 -15.57 32.72 -38.47
N ASP A 70 -16.77 33.08 -38.04
CA ASP A 70 -18.10 33.02 -38.71
C ASP A 70 -18.78 31.63 -38.87
N ALA A 71 -19.96 31.35 -38.30
CA ALA A 71 -21.25 32.05 -38.14
C ALA A 71 -22.16 31.99 -39.38
N SER A 72 -23.29 31.27 -39.24
CA SER A 72 -24.62 31.58 -39.83
C SER A 72 -25.64 30.50 -39.40
N THR A 73 -26.68 30.77 -38.58
CA THR A 73 -28.05 31.23 -38.94
C THR A 73 -28.82 30.26 -39.86
N ILE A 74 -30.11 29.96 -39.80
CA ILE A 74 -31.38 30.40 -39.15
C ILE A 74 -32.38 29.25 -39.43
N ALA A 75 -33.40 29.03 -38.58
CA ALA A 75 -34.82 28.91 -38.99
C ALA A 75 -35.74 28.47 -37.84
N SER A 76 -36.67 29.35 -37.53
CA SER A 76 -37.88 29.16 -36.74
C SER A 76 -38.96 28.39 -37.53
N GLU A 77 -39.82 27.64 -36.85
CA GLU A 77 -41.21 27.49 -37.25
C GLU A 77 -42.12 27.29 -36.02
N ASN A 78 -43.14 28.13 -35.94
CA ASN A 78 -44.28 28.09 -35.01
C ASN A 78 -45.41 27.29 -35.66
N ALA A 79 -46.15 26.49 -34.88
CA ALA A 79 -47.60 26.33 -35.05
C ALA A 79 -48.21 25.71 -33.78
N GLY A 80 -49.28 26.33 -33.27
CA GLY A 80 -50.07 25.86 -32.13
C GLY A 80 -51.45 25.30 -32.53
N ALA A 81 -52.14 24.70 -31.56
CA ALA A 81 -53.61 24.58 -31.36
C ALA A 81 -53.86 23.44 -30.34
N THR A 82 -54.23 23.71 -29.08
CA THR A 82 -55.60 23.85 -28.49
C THR A 82 -56.52 22.61 -28.54
N ALA A 83 -56.68 22.01 -27.35
CA ALA A 83 -57.90 21.57 -26.62
C ALA A 83 -59.00 20.70 -27.28
N GLU A 84 -59.38 19.60 -26.59
CA GLU A 84 -60.71 19.30 -25.98
C GLU A 84 -60.79 17.80 -25.57
N LEU A 85 -60.97 17.47 -24.28
CA LEU A 85 -62.20 17.13 -23.54
C LEU A 85 -62.77 15.71 -23.76
N ALA A 86 -63.04 15.05 -22.63
CA ALA A 86 -63.41 13.64 -22.41
C ALA A 86 -64.90 13.34 -22.77
N PRO A 87 -65.47 12.10 -22.63
CA PRO A 87 -65.56 11.37 -21.34
C PRO A 87 -65.60 9.81 -21.35
N ASN A 88 -65.20 9.26 -20.20
CA ASN A 88 -65.70 8.11 -19.42
C ASN A 88 -66.19 6.81 -20.09
N LYS A 89 -65.66 5.67 -19.60
CA LYS A 89 -66.46 4.66 -18.87
C LYS A 89 -65.62 3.75 -17.97
N GLU A 90 -66.29 3.35 -16.89
CA GLU A 90 -65.81 2.75 -15.64
C GLU A 90 -65.44 1.26 -15.72
N GLY A 91 -64.64 0.81 -14.76
CA GLY A 91 -64.42 -0.60 -14.42
C GLY A 91 -63.52 -0.74 -13.18
N GLN A 92 -64.13 -0.73 -11.99
CA GLN A 92 -63.50 -0.94 -10.68
C GLN A 92 -63.13 -2.41 -10.40
N ALA A 93 -61.97 -2.64 -9.77
CA ALA A 93 -61.76 -3.43 -8.52
C ALA A 93 -60.23 -3.54 -8.24
N SER A 94 -59.64 -2.73 -7.37
CA SER A 94 -59.44 -2.94 -5.92
C SER A 94 -58.48 -4.08 -5.54
N THR A 95 -57.25 -3.74 -5.11
CA THR A 95 -56.72 -4.10 -3.76
C THR A 95 -55.59 -3.17 -3.30
N LYS A 96 -55.89 -2.44 -2.23
CA LYS A 96 -55.06 -1.86 -1.13
C LYS A 96 -53.64 -1.34 -1.41
N ALA A 97 -53.54 -0.02 -1.22
CA ALA A 97 -52.37 0.81 -1.05
C ALA A 97 -51.71 0.66 0.34
N ASP A 98 -50.39 0.87 0.39
CA ASP A 98 -49.71 1.48 1.54
C ASP A 98 -49.36 2.93 1.19
N TYR A 99 -50.02 3.86 1.88
CA TYR A 99 -49.86 5.31 1.74
C TYR A 99 -48.64 5.79 2.53
N ILE A 100 -47.79 6.64 1.94
CA ILE A 100 -46.92 7.53 2.70
C ILE A 100 -47.63 8.89 2.81
N ARG A 101 -48.02 9.27 4.04
CA ARG A 101 -48.64 10.56 4.36
C ARG A 101 -47.56 11.63 4.54
N PHE A 102 -47.74 12.77 3.87
CA PHE A 102 -47.03 14.01 4.17
C PHE A 102 -47.61 14.64 5.45
N VAL A 103 -46.76 14.93 6.43
CA VAL A 103 -47.10 15.87 7.50
C VAL A 103 -46.62 17.25 7.04
N GLN A 104 -47.54 18.08 6.55
CA GLN A 104 -47.38 19.53 6.57
C GLN A 104 -47.79 20.03 7.94
N SER A 105 -46.94 20.82 8.59
CA SER A 105 -47.27 21.53 9.82
C SER A 105 -46.95 23.00 9.67
N ALA A 106 -47.97 23.83 9.80
CA ALA A 106 -47.86 25.29 9.86
C ALA A 106 -48.45 25.82 11.19
N ARG A 107 -47.60 26.59 11.89
CA ARG A 107 -47.81 27.76 12.78
C ARG A 107 -48.29 27.58 14.25
N GLY A 108 -47.53 28.24 15.14
CA GLY A 108 -47.95 28.77 16.45
C GLY A 108 -46.82 29.54 17.17
N ARG A 109 -47.09 30.76 17.66
CA ARG A 109 -46.12 31.72 18.26
C ARG A 109 -45.67 31.34 19.70
N THR A 110 -44.47 31.83 20.02
CA THR A 110 -43.60 31.88 21.25
C THR A 110 -44.24 32.11 22.63
N PRO A 111 -43.50 31.82 23.75
CA PRO A 111 -42.69 32.88 24.40
C PRO A 111 -41.22 32.52 24.73
N LYS A 112 -40.43 33.58 24.96
CA LYS A 112 -38.98 33.67 25.25
C LYS A 112 -38.53 32.91 26.50
N ILE A 113 -37.32 32.33 26.45
CA ILE A 113 -36.39 32.22 27.58
C ILE A 113 -34.98 32.59 27.07
N LYS A 114 -34.33 33.52 27.78
CA LYS A 114 -32.90 33.85 27.65
C LYS A 114 -32.10 32.81 28.44
N GLU A 115 -30.97 32.36 27.91
CA GLU A 115 -29.72 32.28 28.68
C GLU A 115 -28.53 32.14 27.73
N GLU A 116 -27.51 32.97 28.00
CA GLU A 116 -26.25 33.08 27.27
C GLU A 116 -25.22 32.11 27.87
N GLY A 117 -24.33 31.58 27.01
CA GLY A 117 -23.00 31.13 27.41
C GLY A 117 -22.76 29.62 27.36
N GLY A 118 -22.13 29.13 26.28
CA GLY A 118 -21.58 27.78 26.23
C GLY A 118 -20.93 27.41 24.89
N SER A 119 -19.63 27.09 24.95
CA SER A 119 -18.71 26.36 24.03
C SER A 119 -19.26 25.72 22.73
N PRO A 120 -18.47 25.62 21.63
CA PRO A 120 -18.91 24.99 20.39
C PRO A 120 -18.96 23.46 20.55
N ASP A 121 -20.10 22.96 21.05
CA ASP A 121 -20.43 21.54 21.03
C ASP A 121 -21.14 21.21 19.71
N SER A 122 -20.52 20.32 18.92
CA SER A 122 -20.96 19.89 17.60
C SER A 122 -22.16 18.94 17.68
N THR A 123 -23.25 19.40 18.27
CA THR A 123 -24.54 18.72 18.20
C THR A 123 -25.29 19.26 16.98
N VAL A 124 -25.16 18.55 15.85
CA VAL A 124 -26.01 18.77 14.67
C VAL A 124 -27.46 18.63 15.16
N SER A 125 -28.18 19.75 15.23
CA SER A 125 -29.53 19.76 15.76
C SER A 125 -30.41 18.88 14.87
N TRP A 126 -31.16 17.95 15.47
CA TRP A 126 -32.12 17.08 14.78
C TRP A 126 -33.09 17.81 13.83
N ARG A 127 -33.24 19.14 13.96
CA ARG A 127 -34.04 20.00 13.07
C ARG A 127 -33.42 20.25 11.68
N GLN A 128 -32.19 19.80 11.40
CA GLN A 128 -31.56 19.92 10.06
C GLN A 128 -31.82 18.72 9.14
N MET A 129 -32.43 17.64 9.64
CA MET A 129 -32.71 16.43 8.84
C MET A 129 -33.96 16.54 7.97
N ASP A 130 -34.82 17.55 8.15
CA ASP A 130 -36.06 17.71 7.37
C ASP A 130 -35.82 17.93 5.86
N SER A 131 -34.59 18.27 5.45
CA SER A 131 -34.18 18.38 4.05
C SER A 131 -33.56 17.11 3.46
N HIS A 132 -33.28 16.08 4.28
CA HIS A 132 -32.63 14.86 3.84
C HIS A 132 -33.63 13.88 3.22
N ILE A 133 -33.15 13.13 2.23
CA ILE A 133 -33.94 12.14 1.51
C ILE A 133 -33.82 10.79 2.23
N PRO A 134 -34.89 10.25 2.81
CA PRO A 134 -34.88 8.92 3.42
C PRO A 134 -34.86 7.84 2.34
N ILE A 135 -33.86 6.97 2.37
CA ILE A 135 -33.72 5.83 1.46
C ILE A 135 -33.44 4.57 2.27
N LYS A 136 -34.17 3.49 1.98
CA LYS A 136 -33.95 2.18 2.60
C LYS A 136 -32.73 1.51 1.98
N VAL A 137 -31.70 1.27 2.78
CA VAL A 137 -30.44 0.59 2.39
C VAL A 137 -30.17 -0.50 3.43
N ASN A 138 -29.98 -1.76 2.98
CA ASN A 138 -29.75 -2.92 3.87
C ASN A 138 -30.81 -3.12 4.97
N GLY A 139 -32.06 -2.76 4.69
CA GLY A 139 -33.16 -2.87 5.66
C GLY A 139 -33.30 -1.67 6.61
N GLU A 140 -32.34 -0.75 6.63
CA GLU A 140 -32.33 0.45 7.47
C GLU A 140 -32.67 1.70 6.64
N ILE A 141 -33.33 2.69 7.25
CA ILE A 141 -33.55 3.99 6.61
C ILE A 141 -32.31 4.86 6.84
N ILE A 142 -31.68 5.26 5.75
CA ILE A 142 -30.56 6.19 5.74
C ILE A 142 -31.04 7.52 5.17
N TYR A 143 -30.73 8.61 5.88
CA TYR A 143 -31.07 9.97 5.48
C TYR A 143 -29.90 10.56 4.71
N PHE A 144 -30.08 10.76 3.40
CA PHE A 144 -29.04 11.32 2.54
C PHE A 144 -29.27 12.81 2.29
N GLU A 145 -28.20 13.60 2.37
CA GLU A 145 -28.24 14.99 1.92
C GLU A 145 -28.48 15.04 0.39
N PRO A 146 -29.39 15.89 -0.12
CA PRO A 146 -29.65 16.02 -1.55
C PRO A 146 -28.39 16.25 -2.40
N LEU A 147 -27.50 17.14 -1.93
CA LEU A 147 -26.25 17.46 -2.61
C LEU A 147 -25.34 16.23 -2.73
N HIS A 148 -25.21 15.42 -1.67
CA HIS A 148 -24.40 14.20 -1.69
C HIS A 148 -24.91 13.19 -2.72
N LEU A 149 -26.22 12.98 -2.79
CA LEU A 149 -26.82 12.11 -3.80
C LEU A 149 -26.61 12.66 -5.21
N ARG A 150 -26.84 13.96 -5.43
CA ARG A 150 -26.62 14.57 -6.74
C ARG A 150 -25.17 14.47 -7.20
N ASP A 151 -24.22 14.74 -6.31
CA ASP A 151 -22.78 14.62 -6.58
C ASP A 151 -22.39 13.18 -6.93
N SER A 152 -23.11 12.21 -6.37
CA SER A 152 -22.89 10.78 -6.58
C SER A 152 -23.65 10.19 -7.78
N CYS A 153 -24.30 11.01 -8.62
CA CYS A 153 -25.11 10.54 -9.75
C CYS A 153 -24.29 9.62 -10.69
N PRO A 154 -24.68 8.36 -10.91
CA PRO A 154 -23.90 7.41 -11.69
C PRO A 154 -24.20 7.43 -13.20
N CYS A 155 -25.08 8.31 -13.70
CA CYS A 155 -25.50 8.30 -15.10
C CYS A 155 -24.39 8.73 -16.07
N ASP A 156 -24.53 8.37 -17.34
CA ASP A 156 -23.58 8.65 -18.41
C ASP A 156 -23.33 10.14 -18.69
N ARG A 157 -24.27 11.00 -18.26
CA ARG A 157 -24.11 12.45 -18.35
C ARG A 157 -23.23 13.01 -17.24
N CYS A 158 -23.22 12.37 -16.08
CA CYS A 158 -22.53 12.77 -14.86
C CYS A 158 -21.16 12.09 -14.71
N ILE A 159 -21.04 10.88 -15.26
CA ILE A 159 -19.83 10.07 -15.32
C ILE A 159 -19.60 9.69 -16.77
N HIS A 160 -18.48 10.12 -17.36
CA HIS A 160 -18.19 9.86 -18.76
C HIS A 160 -18.12 8.34 -19.04
N PRO A 161 -18.85 7.80 -20.03
CA PRO A 161 -19.05 6.36 -20.19
C PRO A 161 -17.78 5.54 -20.38
N SER A 162 -16.76 6.11 -21.04
CA SER A 162 -15.50 5.41 -21.32
C SER A 162 -14.47 5.59 -20.21
N THR A 163 -14.25 6.83 -19.76
CA THR A 163 -13.18 7.14 -18.78
C THR A 163 -13.61 6.87 -17.34
N LYS A 164 -14.92 6.74 -17.09
CA LYS A 164 -15.52 6.61 -15.76
C LYS A 164 -15.18 7.77 -14.82
N GLN A 165 -14.84 8.93 -15.38
CA GLN A 165 -14.54 10.16 -14.64
C GLN A 165 -15.75 11.08 -14.64
N ARG A 166 -15.88 11.89 -13.58
CA ARG A 166 -16.96 12.86 -13.44
C ARG A 166 -16.86 13.97 -14.50
N THR A 167 -18.00 14.45 -14.97
CA THR A 167 -18.11 15.47 -16.03
C THR A 167 -18.47 16.87 -15.51
N PHE A 168 -18.65 17.02 -14.20
CA PHE A 168 -18.98 18.26 -13.52
C PHE A 168 -18.19 18.36 -12.20
N GLU A 169 -18.17 19.54 -11.61
CA GLU A 169 -17.52 19.79 -10.32
C GLU A 169 -18.56 19.84 -9.20
N THR A 170 -18.24 19.30 -8.02
CA THR A 170 -19.15 19.38 -6.86
C THR A 170 -19.54 20.83 -6.54
N ALA A 171 -18.63 21.79 -6.75
CA ALA A 171 -18.87 23.22 -6.52
C ALA A 171 -19.90 23.84 -7.48
N GLN A 172 -20.25 23.17 -8.58
CA GLN A 172 -21.28 23.61 -9.51
C GLN A 172 -22.69 23.22 -9.04
N ILE A 173 -22.81 22.27 -8.12
CA ILE A 173 -24.10 21.89 -7.54
C ILE A 173 -24.61 23.04 -6.66
N PRO A 174 -25.79 23.61 -6.93
CA PRO A 174 -26.35 24.63 -6.07
C PRO A 174 -26.58 24.13 -4.65
N LEU A 175 -26.21 24.93 -3.64
CA LEU A 175 -26.32 24.55 -2.22
C LEU A 175 -27.77 24.34 -1.77
N ASP A 176 -28.73 24.89 -2.50
CA ASP A 176 -30.16 24.74 -2.25
C ASP A 176 -30.83 23.71 -3.19
N ILE A 177 -30.04 22.80 -3.78
CA ILE A 177 -30.55 21.67 -4.54
C ILE A 177 -31.48 20.80 -3.70
N THR A 178 -32.62 20.43 -4.25
CA THR A 178 -33.59 19.54 -3.59
C THR A 178 -34.17 18.53 -4.56
N ALA A 179 -34.69 17.43 -4.02
CA ALA A 179 -35.46 16.49 -4.83
C ALA A 179 -36.84 17.06 -5.14
N LYS A 180 -37.18 17.08 -6.43
CA LYS A 180 -38.55 17.32 -6.91
C LYS A 180 -39.43 16.12 -6.61
N SER A 181 -38.92 14.93 -6.86
CA SER A 181 -39.59 13.66 -6.65
C SER A 181 -38.56 12.57 -6.36
N VAL A 182 -38.98 11.58 -5.57
CA VAL A 182 -38.18 10.40 -5.25
C VAL A 182 -39.07 9.19 -5.50
N THR A 183 -38.63 8.31 -6.38
CA THR A 183 -39.35 7.10 -6.76
C THR A 183 -38.49 5.88 -6.42
N ALA A 184 -38.93 5.12 -5.43
CA ALA A 184 -38.31 3.85 -5.09
C ALA A 184 -38.86 2.74 -5.99
N GLY A 185 -37.96 2.04 -6.69
CA GLY A 185 -38.24 0.79 -7.37
C GLY A 185 -37.75 -0.42 -6.55
N GLU A 186 -37.81 -1.61 -7.15
CA GLU A 186 -37.34 -2.84 -6.52
C GLU A 186 -35.82 -2.84 -6.31
N ASP A 187 -35.07 -2.49 -7.35
CA ASP A 187 -33.60 -2.56 -7.37
C ASP A 187 -32.89 -1.18 -7.49
N SER A 188 -33.65 -0.09 -7.46
CA SER A 188 -33.09 1.25 -7.61
C SER A 188 -33.97 2.35 -7.00
N VAL A 189 -33.37 3.51 -6.78
CA VAL A 189 -34.06 4.75 -6.41
C VAL A 189 -33.81 5.79 -7.49
N THR A 190 -34.87 6.40 -8.00
CA THR A 190 -34.79 7.47 -8.99
C THR A 190 -35.19 8.80 -8.37
N ILE A 191 -34.39 9.84 -8.60
CA ILE A 191 -34.57 11.18 -8.04
C ILE A 191 -34.55 12.20 -9.16
N GLU A 192 -35.60 13.00 -9.27
CA GLU A 192 -35.65 14.18 -10.14
C GLU A 192 -35.25 15.41 -9.33
N TRP A 193 -34.37 16.25 -9.86
CA TRP A 193 -33.80 17.40 -9.13
C TRP A 193 -34.47 18.74 -9.47
N VAL A 194 -34.52 19.64 -8.48
CA VAL A 194 -34.83 21.07 -8.67
C VAL A 194 -33.61 21.89 -8.28
N LYS A 195 -33.39 23.00 -9.01
CA LYS A 195 -32.23 23.89 -8.81
C LYS A 195 -30.91 23.12 -8.96
N ASP A 196 -30.83 22.33 -10.03
CA ASP A 196 -29.61 21.59 -10.37
C ASP A 196 -28.57 22.52 -11.01
N ILE A 197 -27.39 21.97 -11.32
CA ILE A 197 -26.32 22.59 -12.10
C ILE A 197 -26.91 23.21 -13.37
N LYS A 198 -26.49 24.44 -13.70
CA LYS A 198 -26.89 25.09 -14.95
C LYS A 198 -26.60 24.19 -16.16
N GLY A 199 -27.59 23.98 -17.02
CA GLY A 199 -27.56 23.05 -18.15
C GLY A 199 -28.12 21.67 -17.82
N PHE A 200 -28.24 21.28 -16.55
CA PHE A 200 -28.82 20.01 -16.08
C PHE A 200 -30.29 20.18 -15.67
N GLU A 201 -31.03 21.10 -16.29
CA GLU A 201 -32.44 21.31 -16.01
C GLU A 201 -33.24 20.01 -16.27
N GLY A 202 -34.10 19.63 -15.30
CA GLY A 202 -34.88 18.38 -15.37
C GLY A 202 -34.06 17.10 -15.22
N HIS A 203 -32.80 17.19 -14.80
CA HIS A 203 -31.96 16.01 -14.63
C HIS A 203 -32.53 15.03 -13.61
N THR A 204 -32.34 13.75 -13.90
CA THR A 204 -32.79 12.64 -13.08
C THR A 204 -31.61 11.71 -12.79
N SER A 205 -31.45 11.32 -11.53
CA SER A 205 -30.45 10.37 -11.08
C SER A 205 -31.11 9.05 -10.70
N THR A 206 -30.70 7.95 -11.31
CA THR A 206 -31.11 6.60 -10.89
C THR A 206 -29.95 5.89 -10.21
N PHE A 207 -30.15 5.51 -8.95
CA PHE A 207 -29.16 4.84 -8.12
C PHE A 207 -29.54 3.38 -7.92
N PRO A 208 -28.75 2.42 -8.43
CA PRO A 208 -28.90 1.02 -8.09
C PRO A 208 -28.72 0.78 -6.57
N THR A 209 -29.45 -0.17 -6.00
CA THR A 209 -29.37 -0.50 -4.56
C THR A 209 -27.93 -0.83 -4.13
N ASN A 210 -27.19 -1.58 -4.95
CA ASN A 210 -25.79 -1.92 -4.66
C ASN A 210 -24.84 -0.70 -4.66
N TYR A 211 -25.19 0.37 -5.38
CA TYR A 211 -24.43 1.62 -5.40
C TYR A 211 -24.70 2.44 -4.15
N LEU A 212 -25.98 2.53 -3.73
CA LEU A 212 -26.37 3.15 -2.47
C LEU A 212 -25.73 2.44 -1.27
N GLN A 213 -25.68 1.10 -1.29
CA GLN A 213 -24.92 0.32 -0.30
C GLN A 213 -23.44 0.71 -0.27
N LYS A 214 -22.80 0.89 -1.43
CA LYS A 214 -21.40 1.33 -1.49
C LYS A 214 -21.21 2.73 -0.90
N LEU A 215 -22.14 3.65 -1.13
CA LEU A 215 -22.11 5.01 -0.55
C LEU A 215 -22.20 4.99 0.98
N THR A 216 -22.95 4.05 1.58
CA THR A 216 -23.07 3.93 3.03
C THR A 216 -21.96 3.10 3.68
N THR A 217 -21.24 2.31 2.90
CA THR A 217 -20.23 1.35 3.40
C THR A 217 -18.79 1.75 3.08
N VAL A 218 -18.52 2.94 2.53
CA VAL A 218 -17.18 3.38 2.13
C VAL A 218 -16.17 3.15 3.26
N GLN A 219 -15.42 2.05 3.15
CA GLN A 219 -14.28 1.79 4.03
C GLN A 219 -13.19 2.77 3.64
N LEU A 220 -13.16 3.90 4.35
CA LEU A 220 -12.07 4.87 4.29
C LEU A 220 -10.77 4.19 4.75
N GLY A 221 -9.94 3.85 3.77
CA GLY A 221 -8.65 3.18 3.93
C GLY A 221 -8.67 1.78 3.33
N SER A 222 -7.95 1.62 2.23
CA SER A 222 -7.50 0.32 1.73
C SER A 222 -6.93 -0.50 2.88
N LYS A 223 -7.39 -1.75 3.05
CA LYS A 223 -6.92 -2.66 4.10
C LYS A 223 -5.82 -3.63 3.60
N PRO A 224 -4.59 -3.23 3.19
CA PRO A 224 -3.51 -4.21 3.33
C PRO A 224 -3.33 -4.51 4.83
N ALA A 225 -3.31 -5.80 5.19
CA ALA A 225 -3.09 -6.30 6.56
C ALA A 225 -4.16 -5.92 7.60
N ASP A 226 -5.35 -6.54 7.49
CA ASP A 226 -6.33 -6.54 8.59
C ASP A 226 -5.67 -7.07 9.89
N PRO A 227 -5.85 -6.39 11.06
CA PRO A 227 -5.29 -6.83 12.34
C PRO A 227 -5.69 -8.25 12.76
N ALA A 228 -6.70 -8.86 12.13
CA ALA A 228 -7.10 -10.24 12.36
C ALA A 228 -6.00 -11.30 12.06
N TYR A 229 -4.95 -10.97 11.30
CA TYR A 229 -3.99 -11.97 10.78
C TYR A 229 -2.51 -11.65 11.07
N TYR A 230 -2.23 -11.23 12.30
CA TYR A 230 -0.85 -11.16 12.79
C TYR A 230 -0.24 -12.56 12.92
N TRP A 231 1.06 -12.67 12.64
CA TRP A 231 1.74 -13.97 12.67
C TRP A 231 3.07 -13.96 13.40
N ASN A 232 3.40 -15.13 13.94
CA ASN A 232 4.73 -15.51 14.39
C ASN A 232 5.23 -16.67 13.52
N LYS A 233 6.43 -17.19 13.78
CA LYS A 233 7.02 -18.27 13.00
C LYS A 233 6.06 -19.47 12.86
N SER A 234 5.57 -19.97 13.98
CA SER A 234 4.77 -21.19 14.01
C SER A 234 3.42 -21.05 13.31
N THR A 235 2.79 -19.88 13.38
CA THR A 235 1.52 -19.64 12.67
C THR A 235 1.75 -19.40 11.18
N PHE A 236 2.82 -18.70 10.80
CA PHE A 236 3.15 -18.45 9.40
C PHE A 236 3.56 -19.72 8.65
N GLU A 237 4.36 -20.61 9.26
CA GLU A 237 4.80 -21.88 8.66
C GLU A 237 3.63 -22.80 8.26
N LYS A 238 2.46 -22.65 8.89
CA LYS A 238 1.24 -23.44 8.60
C LYS A 238 0.40 -22.87 7.45
N THR A 239 0.78 -21.70 6.90
CA THR A 239 0.06 -21.06 5.80
C THR A 239 0.51 -21.59 4.43
N ASN A 240 -0.29 -21.34 3.39
CA ASN A 240 0.10 -21.64 2.01
C ASN A 240 0.95 -20.50 1.41
N HIS A 241 2.12 -20.24 2.00
CA HIS A 241 3.01 -19.12 1.66
C HIS A 241 3.88 -19.36 0.42
N TRP A 242 3.67 -20.47 -0.30
CA TRP A 242 4.38 -20.83 -1.52
C TRP A 242 3.43 -21.01 -2.71
N ILE A 243 3.89 -20.60 -3.89
CA ILE A 243 3.24 -20.85 -5.18
C ILE A 243 4.31 -21.20 -6.23
N SER A 244 3.96 -22.01 -7.24
CA SER A 244 4.85 -22.26 -8.38
C SER A 244 4.87 -21.05 -9.32
N TYR A 245 5.96 -20.83 -10.06
CA TYR A 245 6.04 -19.76 -11.05
C TYR A 245 4.98 -19.92 -12.15
N ASP A 246 4.72 -21.15 -12.59
CA ASP A 246 3.70 -21.42 -13.59
C ASP A 246 2.29 -21.06 -13.09
N ASP A 247 1.92 -21.49 -11.89
CA ASP A 247 0.63 -21.10 -11.28
C ASP A 247 0.53 -19.58 -11.07
N TYR A 248 1.62 -18.95 -10.66
CA TYR A 248 1.66 -17.50 -10.44
C TYR A 248 1.42 -16.70 -11.73
N MET A 249 1.97 -17.17 -12.85
CA MET A 249 1.85 -16.48 -14.14
C MET A 249 0.58 -16.86 -14.91
N ASN A 250 0.17 -18.12 -14.84
CA ASN A 250 -0.76 -18.71 -15.80
C ASN A 250 -2.06 -19.26 -15.17
N ASN A 251 -2.17 -19.33 -13.84
CA ASN A 251 -3.36 -19.85 -13.16
C ASN A 251 -4.08 -18.74 -12.36
N PRO A 252 -5.17 -18.16 -12.88
CA PRO A 252 -5.87 -17.04 -12.24
C PRO A 252 -6.37 -17.34 -10.82
N GLU A 253 -6.81 -18.57 -10.55
CA GLU A 253 -7.33 -18.97 -9.24
C GLU A 253 -6.20 -19.11 -8.21
N ALA A 254 -5.11 -19.79 -8.60
CA ALA A 254 -3.93 -19.92 -7.75
C ALA A 254 -3.27 -18.55 -7.50
N PHE A 255 -3.15 -17.72 -8.53
CA PHE A 255 -2.65 -16.35 -8.40
C PHE A 255 -3.51 -15.52 -7.45
N ARG A 256 -4.85 -15.57 -7.58
CA ARG A 256 -5.77 -14.90 -6.64
C ARG A 256 -5.56 -15.39 -5.21
N SER A 257 -5.47 -16.70 -5.00
CA SER A 257 -5.20 -17.29 -3.68
C SER A 257 -3.87 -16.81 -3.10
N ALA A 258 -2.81 -16.79 -3.90
CA ALA A 258 -1.50 -16.26 -3.49
C ALA A 258 -1.55 -14.76 -3.16
N MET A 259 -2.29 -13.96 -3.92
CA MET A 259 -2.51 -12.54 -3.60
C MET A 259 -3.31 -12.35 -2.32
N MET A 260 -4.26 -13.25 -2.01
CA MET A 260 -4.94 -13.24 -0.71
C MET A 260 -3.96 -13.52 0.43
N GLN A 261 -3.06 -14.50 0.27
CA GLN A 261 -2.02 -14.79 1.26
C GLN A 261 -1.08 -13.58 1.45
N LEU A 262 -0.64 -12.97 0.36
CA LEU A 262 0.22 -11.78 0.39
C LEU A 262 -0.47 -10.58 1.05
N ASN A 263 -1.74 -10.30 0.73
CA ASN A 263 -2.49 -9.23 1.39
C ASN A 263 -2.73 -9.52 2.90
N ARG A 264 -2.94 -10.80 3.25
CA ARG A 264 -3.25 -11.25 4.60
C ARG A 264 -2.04 -11.30 5.52
N TYR A 265 -0.91 -11.82 5.07
CA TYR A 265 0.29 -12.05 5.87
C TYR A 265 1.46 -11.13 5.50
N GLY A 266 1.41 -10.46 4.34
CA GLY A 266 2.47 -9.55 3.89
C GLY A 266 3.73 -10.25 3.40
N LEU A 267 3.73 -11.58 3.25
CA LEU A 267 4.88 -12.38 2.81
C LEU A 267 4.40 -13.56 1.96
N LEU A 268 5.02 -13.75 0.80
CA LEU A 268 4.74 -14.82 -0.16
C LEU A 268 6.03 -15.22 -0.86
N PHE A 269 6.15 -16.49 -1.24
CA PHE A 269 7.28 -17.00 -1.99
C PHE A 269 6.84 -17.71 -3.28
N VAL A 270 7.60 -17.53 -4.34
CA VAL A 270 7.40 -18.15 -5.66
C VAL A 270 8.57 -19.09 -5.94
N ARG A 271 8.31 -20.33 -6.35
CA ARG A 271 9.35 -21.33 -6.72
C ARG A 271 9.41 -21.57 -8.21
N GLY A 272 10.60 -21.89 -8.71
CA GLY A 272 10.80 -22.23 -10.12
C GLY A 272 10.74 -21.01 -11.04
N VAL A 273 11.06 -19.84 -10.51
CA VAL A 273 11.23 -18.62 -11.30
C VAL A 273 12.48 -18.79 -12.17
N PRO A 274 12.44 -18.50 -13.49
CA PRO A 274 13.60 -18.67 -14.36
C PRO A 274 14.79 -17.83 -13.91
N GLU A 275 16.01 -18.36 -13.96
CA GLU A 275 17.22 -17.71 -13.45
C GLU A 275 17.83 -16.64 -14.41
N ASP A 276 16.98 -15.80 -15.01
CA ASP A 276 17.37 -14.68 -15.87
C ASP A 276 17.13 -13.31 -15.24
N THR A 277 17.73 -12.27 -15.83
CA THR A 277 17.73 -10.91 -15.29
C THR A 277 16.36 -10.22 -15.33
N GLU A 278 15.48 -10.65 -16.22
CA GLU A 278 14.16 -10.06 -16.42
C GLU A 278 13.07 -10.76 -15.59
N SER A 279 13.36 -11.91 -15.00
CA SER A 279 12.39 -12.70 -14.24
C SER A 279 11.73 -11.93 -13.09
N VAL A 280 12.51 -11.17 -12.31
CA VAL A 280 11.96 -10.40 -11.19
C VAL A 280 10.98 -9.33 -11.69
N SER A 281 11.29 -8.73 -12.85
CA SER A 281 10.39 -7.79 -13.52
C SER A 281 9.11 -8.48 -13.96
N ARG A 282 9.20 -9.67 -14.58
CA ARG A 282 8.01 -10.44 -14.99
C ARG A 282 7.12 -10.77 -13.80
N VAL A 283 7.68 -11.26 -12.70
CA VAL A 283 6.94 -11.54 -11.46
C VAL A 283 6.25 -10.27 -10.94
N ALA A 284 6.95 -9.14 -10.85
CA ALA A 284 6.36 -7.90 -10.36
C ALA A 284 5.25 -7.35 -11.27
N THR A 285 5.47 -7.37 -12.60
CA THR A 285 4.50 -6.85 -13.58
C THR A 285 3.19 -7.63 -13.66
N GLN A 286 3.16 -8.88 -13.15
CA GLN A 286 1.91 -9.61 -12.94
C GLN A 286 1.00 -8.91 -11.92
N ILE A 287 1.58 -8.25 -10.91
CA ILE A 287 0.86 -7.41 -9.94
C ILE A 287 0.67 -6.00 -10.48
N GLY A 288 1.69 -5.38 -11.06
CA GLY A 288 1.56 -4.07 -11.71
C GLY A 288 2.89 -3.39 -12.00
N PRO A 289 2.87 -2.11 -12.39
CA PRO A 289 4.08 -1.41 -12.82
C PRO A 289 5.14 -1.34 -11.71
N ILE A 290 6.39 -1.53 -12.12
CA ILE A 290 7.56 -1.44 -11.26
C ILE A 290 7.82 0.01 -10.86
N LYS A 291 8.12 0.23 -9.57
CA LYS A 291 8.58 1.51 -9.07
C LYS A 291 10.06 1.70 -9.44
N ASN A 292 10.32 2.61 -10.37
CA ASN A 292 11.68 3.03 -10.67
C ASN A 292 12.25 3.89 -9.52
N THR A 293 13.48 3.60 -9.11
CA THR A 293 14.19 4.35 -8.05
C THR A 293 15.54 4.83 -8.57
N PHE A 294 16.34 5.50 -7.75
CA PHE A 294 17.72 5.84 -8.11
C PHE A 294 18.63 4.60 -8.25
N TYR A 295 18.18 3.42 -7.80
CA TYR A 295 18.81 2.13 -8.11
C TYR A 295 18.38 1.54 -9.46
N GLY A 296 17.47 2.20 -10.18
CA GLY A 296 16.85 1.70 -11.42
C GLY A 296 15.54 0.93 -11.18
N PRO A 297 14.97 0.33 -12.24
CA PRO A 297 13.75 -0.47 -12.16
C PRO A 297 14.00 -1.83 -11.47
N THR A 298 15.21 -2.37 -11.64
CA THR A 298 15.71 -3.55 -10.94
C THR A 298 17.15 -3.31 -10.53
N TRP A 299 17.62 -3.98 -9.49
CA TRP A 299 19.02 -3.90 -9.04
C TRP A 299 19.56 -5.27 -8.63
N ASP A 300 20.87 -5.40 -8.66
CA ASP A 300 21.59 -6.59 -8.24
C ASP A 300 22.04 -6.45 -6.79
N VAL A 301 21.84 -7.51 -6.00
CA VAL A 301 22.40 -7.68 -4.66
C VAL A 301 23.50 -8.73 -4.76
N ARG A 302 24.72 -8.23 -4.92
CA ARG A 302 25.97 -9.01 -4.95
C ARG A 302 26.96 -8.38 -3.97
N ASN A 303 27.90 -9.17 -3.47
CA ASN A 303 29.03 -8.62 -2.72
C ASN A 303 29.97 -7.91 -3.70
N ILE A 304 30.14 -6.59 -3.58
CA ILE A 304 31.01 -5.78 -4.45
C ILE A 304 32.03 -4.99 -3.60
N PRO A 305 33.24 -4.74 -4.12
CA PRO A 305 34.18 -3.81 -3.47
C PRO A 305 33.57 -2.40 -3.36
N ASN A 306 33.80 -1.72 -2.24
CA ASN A 306 33.32 -0.35 -1.95
C ASN A 306 31.80 -0.16 -2.16
N PRO A 307 30.96 -0.88 -1.40
CA PRO A 307 29.52 -0.90 -1.62
C PRO A 307 28.86 0.44 -1.25
N LYS A 308 28.03 0.97 -2.16
CA LYS A 308 27.25 2.21 -1.96
C LYS A 308 26.01 2.05 -1.07
N ASN A 309 25.68 0.81 -0.72
CA ASN A 309 24.59 0.41 0.16
C ASN A 309 25.03 -0.83 0.97
N VAL A 310 24.69 -0.87 2.26
CA VAL A 310 25.01 -1.98 3.17
C VAL A 310 24.52 -3.34 2.66
N ALA A 311 23.46 -3.38 1.84
CA ALA A 311 22.94 -4.58 1.21
C ALA A 311 23.98 -5.33 0.35
N TYR A 312 25.01 -4.63 -0.13
CA TYR A 312 26.07 -5.17 -0.99
C TYR A 312 27.34 -5.59 -0.22
N THR A 313 27.23 -5.75 1.11
CA THR A 313 28.26 -6.30 1.98
C THR A 313 27.98 -7.76 2.32
N ASN A 314 28.96 -8.45 2.92
CA ASN A 314 28.82 -9.83 3.42
C ASN A 314 28.47 -9.93 4.92
N VAL A 315 28.43 -8.81 5.64
CA VAL A 315 28.12 -8.79 7.08
C VAL A 315 26.64 -9.08 7.34
N ASP A 316 26.29 -9.31 8.60
CA ASP A 316 24.90 -9.42 9.04
C ASP A 316 24.17 -8.09 8.78
N LEU A 317 22.99 -8.18 8.17
CA LEU A 317 22.12 -7.04 7.98
C LEU A 317 20.85 -7.27 8.81
N GLY A 318 20.78 -6.58 9.95
CA GLY A 318 19.67 -6.69 10.89
C GLY A 318 18.33 -6.26 10.29
N PHE A 319 17.25 -6.48 11.05
CA PHE A 319 15.90 -6.19 10.58
C PHE A 319 15.74 -4.74 10.14
N HIS A 320 15.22 -4.55 8.93
CA HIS A 320 15.01 -3.24 8.34
C HIS A 320 13.86 -3.28 7.31
N MET A 321 13.49 -2.08 6.90
CA MET A 321 12.56 -1.80 5.81
C MET A 321 13.26 -0.85 4.84
N ASP A 322 13.06 -1.08 3.55
CA ASP A 322 13.83 -0.41 2.52
C ASP A 322 13.28 0.96 2.16
N LEU A 323 14.23 1.84 1.83
CA LEU A 323 13.99 3.17 1.24
C LEU A 323 13.02 4.04 2.05
N LEU A 324 13.02 3.93 3.38
CA LEU A 324 12.17 4.77 4.24
C LEU A 324 12.50 6.28 4.13
N TYR A 325 13.64 6.63 3.55
CA TYR A 325 14.07 7.99 3.23
C TYR A 325 13.44 8.58 1.95
N LEU A 326 12.73 7.79 1.12
CA LEU A 326 11.92 8.33 0.02
C LEU A 326 10.61 8.87 0.57
N ILE A 327 10.01 9.91 -0.04
CA ILE A 327 8.68 10.45 0.34
C ILE A 327 7.60 9.36 0.25
N GLN A 328 7.67 8.52 -0.78
CA GLN A 328 6.81 7.36 -1.00
C GLN A 328 7.67 6.08 -0.99
N PRO A 329 7.83 5.44 0.18
CA PRO A 329 8.58 4.19 0.26
C PRO A 329 7.85 3.10 -0.53
N PRO A 330 8.58 2.10 -1.07
CA PRO A 330 7.99 0.95 -1.74
C PRO A 330 6.89 0.27 -0.92
N GLY A 331 5.84 -0.18 -1.61
CA GLY A 331 4.77 -0.97 -1.02
C GLY A 331 5.17 -2.43 -0.88
N LEU A 332 5.47 -3.09 -2.01
CA LEU A 332 6.04 -4.43 -2.01
C LEU A 332 7.49 -4.41 -2.50
N GLN A 333 8.29 -5.30 -1.93
CA GLN A 333 9.63 -5.62 -2.37
C GLN A 333 9.67 -7.06 -2.88
N PHE A 334 10.45 -7.26 -3.94
CA PHE A 334 10.71 -8.54 -4.56
C PHE A 334 12.20 -8.81 -4.46
N LEU A 335 12.58 -10.04 -4.08
CA LEU A 335 13.96 -10.49 -4.15
C LEU A 335 13.98 -11.89 -4.77
N HIS A 336 14.51 -11.98 -5.98
CA HIS A 336 14.68 -13.21 -6.74
C HIS A 336 16.10 -13.74 -6.59
N CYS A 337 16.25 -14.96 -6.08
CA CYS A 337 17.55 -15.60 -5.95
C CYS A 337 17.98 -16.20 -7.29
N ILE A 338 19.04 -15.64 -7.87
CA ILE A 338 19.69 -16.18 -9.07
C ILE A 338 20.77 -17.19 -8.68
N LYS A 339 21.58 -16.87 -7.66
CA LYS A 339 22.60 -17.76 -7.12
C LYS A 339 22.72 -17.64 -5.61
N ASN A 340 23.00 -18.74 -4.94
CA ASN A 340 23.27 -18.77 -3.50
C ASN A 340 24.16 -19.98 -3.12
N GLU A 341 25.45 -19.88 -3.44
CA GLU A 341 26.41 -20.97 -3.27
C GLU A 341 27.24 -20.83 -1.98
N LEU A 342 27.20 -19.66 -1.34
CA LEU A 342 27.99 -19.36 -0.15
C LEU A 342 27.32 -19.92 1.14
N PRO A 343 28.10 -20.36 2.15
CA PRO A 343 27.55 -20.69 3.47
C PRO A 343 26.97 -19.44 4.15
N GLY A 344 25.98 -19.64 5.02
CA GLY A 344 25.20 -18.56 5.63
C GLY A 344 24.25 -17.87 4.64
N GLY A 345 23.94 -16.60 4.89
CA GLY A 345 23.13 -15.77 3.99
C GLY A 345 21.63 -16.07 3.98
N GLU A 346 21.16 -16.77 5.01
CA GLU A 346 19.74 -17.02 5.28
C GLU A 346 18.99 -15.69 5.35
N SER A 347 17.83 -15.66 4.69
CA SER A 347 16.88 -14.55 4.75
C SER A 347 16.02 -14.72 6.00
N LEU A 348 15.80 -13.63 6.73
CA LEU A 348 14.94 -13.60 7.92
C LEU A 348 13.78 -12.64 7.69
N PHE A 349 12.60 -13.02 8.17
CA PHE A 349 11.40 -12.21 8.11
C PHE A 349 10.66 -12.24 9.46
N ALA A 350 10.08 -11.11 9.86
CA ALA A 350 9.20 -11.04 11.02
C ALA A 350 8.02 -10.09 10.78
N ASP A 351 6.84 -10.42 11.30
CA ASP A 351 5.68 -9.53 11.26
C ASP A 351 5.85 -8.42 12.29
N SER A 352 6.20 -7.22 11.83
CA SER A 352 6.36 -6.09 12.74
C SER A 352 5.03 -5.67 13.37
N PHE A 353 3.90 -5.95 12.73
CA PHE A 353 2.59 -5.64 13.30
C PHE A 353 2.27 -6.57 14.47
N TYR A 354 2.63 -7.85 14.37
CA TYR A 354 2.54 -8.79 15.48
C TYR A 354 3.42 -8.37 16.66
N ALA A 355 4.68 -8.00 16.40
CA ALA A 355 5.58 -7.51 17.43
C ALA A 355 5.05 -6.23 18.11
N ALA A 356 4.48 -5.31 17.34
CA ALA A 356 3.88 -4.09 17.86
C ALA A 356 2.61 -4.37 18.68
N ASP A 357 1.81 -5.35 18.28
CA ASP A 357 0.65 -5.80 19.05
C ASP A 357 1.07 -6.44 20.39
N ILE A 358 2.12 -7.26 20.39
CA ILE A 358 2.70 -7.77 21.65
C ILE A 358 3.22 -6.62 22.50
N LEU A 359 3.93 -5.64 21.91
CA LEU A 359 4.42 -4.48 22.64
C LEU A 359 3.27 -3.72 23.29
N ARG A 360 2.17 -3.49 22.56
CA ARG A 360 0.95 -2.85 23.08
C ARG A 360 0.38 -3.60 24.29
N LYS A 361 0.34 -4.93 24.24
CA LYS A 361 -0.19 -5.79 25.30
C LYS A 361 0.73 -5.88 26.52
N THR A 362 2.04 -5.91 26.30
CA THR A 362 3.05 -6.15 27.35
C THR A 362 3.64 -4.87 27.93
N SER A 363 3.61 -3.77 27.17
CA SER A 363 4.05 -2.43 27.58
C SER A 363 3.35 -1.36 26.75
N LYS A 364 2.09 -1.08 27.08
CA LYS A 364 1.33 0.00 26.46
C LYS A 364 2.07 1.35 26.45
N PRO A 365 2.78 1.77 27.53
CA PRO A 365 3.53 3.03 27.51
C PRO A 365 4.67 3.07 26.48
N ASP A 366 5.30 1.95 26.14
CA ASP A 366 6.32 1.90 25.09
C ASP A 366 5.69 1.93 23.70
N PHE A 367 4.58 1.23 23.52
CA PHE A 367 3.81 1.27 22.28
C PHE A 367 3.30 2.69 21.98
N ASP A 368 2.64 3.33 22.94
CA ASP A 368 2.10 4.69 22.78
C ASP A 368 3.22 5.67 22.45
N PHE A 369 4.36 5.59 23.17
CA PHE A 369 5.52 6.43 22.91
C PHE A 369 6.08 6.24 21.49
N LEU A 370 6.17 5.00 20.99
CA LEU A 370 6.61 4.74 19.62
C LEU A 370 5.56 5.16 18.57
N ALA A 371 4.27 5.09 18.89
CA ALA A 371 3.21 5.56 18.00
C ALA A 371 3.17 7.10 17.85
N GLU A 372 3.69 7.82 18.84
CA GLU A 372 3.86 9.27 18.81
C GLU A 372 5.26 9.71 18.36
N SER A 373 6.24 8.80 18.38
CA SER A 373 7.62 9.08 17.99
C SER A 373 7.77 9.22 16.48
N TRP A 374 8.39 10.33 16.07
CA TRP A 374 8.87 10.55 14.72
C TRP A 374 10.35 10.23 14.60
N MET A 375 10.75 9.65 13.47
CA MET A 375 12.12 9.33 13.13
C MET A 375 12.42 9.76 11.70
N THR A 376 13.58 10.38 11.52
CA THR A 376 14.10 10.75 10.20
C THR A 376 14.95 9.60 9.67
N PHE A 377 14.72 9.23 8.42
CA PHE A 377 15.55 8.30 7.66
C PHE A 377 16.28 9.09 6.59
N GLY A 378 17.52 8.70 6.29
CA GLY A 378 18.38 9.43 5.36
C GLY A 378 19.24 8.52 4.49
N TYR A 379 19.52 9.01 3.28
CA TYR A 379 20.57 8.53 2.39
C TYR A 379 21.31 9.74 1.85
N ASP A 380 22.59 9.86 2.19
CA ASP A 380 23.50 10.92 1.70
C ASP A 380 24.76 10.23 1.20
N ASN A 381 24.75 9.82 -0.06
CA ASN A 381 25.84 9.09 -0.70
C ASN A 381 25.69 9.14 -2.24
N ASP A 382 26.77 8.89 -2.97
CA ASP A 382 26.78 8.77 -4.45
C ASP A 382 26.13 9.95 -5.20
N ASN A 383 26.36 11.18 -4.71
CA ASN A 383 25.74 12.41 -5.23
C ASN A 383 24.20 12.40 -5.19
N GLN A 384 23.61 11.62 -4.29
CA GLN A 384 22.18 11.57 -4.02
C GLN A 384 21.91 11.90 -2.55
N MET A 385 20.89 12.71 -2.30
CA MET A 385 20.47 13.09 -0.96
C MET A 385 18.95 12.91 -0.81
N TYR A 386 18.54 11.98 0.04
CA TYR A 386 17.15 11.70 0.36
C TYR A 386 16.95 11.73 1.86
N THR A 387 15.88 12.38 2.30
CA THR A 387 15.46 12.36 3.70
C THR A 387 13.94 12.32 3.79
N ALA A 388 13.43 11.58 4.78
CA ALA A 388 12.01 11.60 5.11
C ALA A 388 11.80 11.31 6.60
N THR A 389 10.88 12.04 7.22
CA THR A 389 10.49 11.85 8.62
C THR A 389 9.16 11.12 8.71
N ARG A 390 9.09 10.07 9.54
CA ARG A 390 7.94 9.18 9.66
C ARG A 390 7.65 8.82 11.11
N LYS A 391 6.39 8.57 11.43
CA LYS A 391 6.04 7.93 12.71
C LYS A 391 6.58 6.51 12.74
N MET A 392 7.14 6.08 13.87
CA MET A 392 7.67 4.71 14.00
C MET A 392 6.55 3.66 13.88
N ILE A 393 5.44 3.87 14.58
CA ILE A 393 4.22 3.06 14.47
C ILE A 393 3.08 3.98 14.04
N ASN A 394 2.55 3.78 12.84
CA ASN A 394 1.43 4.57 12.35
C ASN A 394 0.11 3.83 12.66
N VAL A 395 -0.78 4.47 13.42
CA VAL A 395 -2.09 3.92 13.78
C VAL A 395 -3.21 4.72 13.11
N SER A 396 -4.32 4.06 12.81
CA SER A 396 -5.46 4.69 12.15
C SER A 396 -6.15 5.71 13.04
N GLY A 397 -6.35 6.93 12.53
CA GLY A 397 -7.12 7.96 13.22
C GLY A 397 -8.58 7.56 13.51
N LYS A 398 -9.14 6.65 12.70
CA LYS A 398 -10.50 6.11 12.87
C LYS A 398 -10.60 4.96 13.88
N SER A 399 -9.49 4.26 14.11
CA SER A 399 -9.41 3.12 15.01
C SER A 399 -7.98 3.05 15.52
N LYS A 400 -7.74 3.59 16.71
CA LYS A 400 -6.40 3.62 17.32
C LYS A 400 -5.80 2.22 17.48
N ASP A 401 -6.63 1.18 17.41
CA ASP A 401 -6.20 -0.21 17.48
C ASP A 401 -5.65 -0.78 16.18
N ARG A 402 -5.91 -0.14 15.04
CA ARG A 402 -5.45 -0.60 13.73
C ARG A 402 -4.12 0.05 13.38
N ILE A 403 -3.06 -0.76 13.33
CA ILE A 403 -1.77 -0.38 12.76
C ILE A 403 -1.93 -0.27 11.24
N ILE A 404 -1.49 0.85 10.66
CA ILE A 404 -1.51 1.09 9.20
C ILE A 404 -0.17 0.68 8.59
N ASP A 405 0.92 1.10 9.22
CA ASP A 405 2.28 0.81 8.79
C ASP A 405 3.26 0.97 9.96
N ILE A 406 4.43 0.36 9.81
CA ILE A 406 5.58 0.54 10.71
C ILE A 406 6.75 1.05 9.89
N ASN A 407 7.62 1.81 10.54
CA ASN A 407 8.82 2.39 9.94
C ASN A 407 10.01 2.05 10.82
N TYR A 408 10.72 0.97 10.46
CA TYR A 408 11.86 0.45 11.21
C TYR A 408 13.01 0.15 10.26
N SER A 409 14.03 1.01 10.26
CA SER A 409 15.20 0.84 9.39
C SER A 409 16.47 1.39 10.05
N PRO A 410 17.02 0.69 11.06
CA PRO A 410 18.20 1.14 11.79
C PRO A 410 19.41 1.52 10.90
N PRO A 411 19.73 0.78 9.81
CA PRO A 411 20.87 1.15 8.95
C PRO A 411 20.72 2.49 8.22
N PHE A 412 19.48 2.98 8.07
CA PHE A 412 19.17 4.20 7.33
C PHE A 412 18.56 5.29 8.23
N GLN A 413 18.68 5.13 9.56
CA GLN A 413 18.27 6.16 10.51
C GLN A 413 19.21 7.37 10.36
N ALA A 414 18.65 8.53 10.06
CA ALA A 414 19.40 9.78 10.06
C ALA A 414 19.66 10.23 11.52
N PRO A 415 20.71 11.04 11.76
CA PRO A 415 20.90 11.68 13.06
C PRO A 415 19.65 12.38 13.57
N PHE A 416 19.49 12.44 14.89
CA PHE A 416 18.41 13.19 15.50
C PHE A 416 18.76 14.68 15.50
N TRP A 417 18.32 15.39 14.46
CA TRP A 417 18.67 16.80 14.25
C TRP A 417 17.89 17.77 15.16
N ASP A 418 16.77 17.36 15.74
CA ASP A 418 15.94 18.18 16.63
C ASP A 418 16.51 18.21 18.07
N ILE A 419 17.43 19.13 18.32
CA ILE A 419 17.94 19.45 19.66
C ILE A 419 17.25 20.73 20.15
N SER A 420 15.94 20.85 19.97
CA SER A 420 15.20 21.99 20.50
C SER A 420 15.15 21.96 22.03
N ASN A 421 15.29 23.13 22.66
CA ASN A 421 15.23 23.29 24.11
C ASN A 421 13.86 22.93 24.74
N GLY A 422 12.85 22.63 23.91
CA GLY A 422 11.50 22.26 24.33
C GLY A 422 11.27 20.75 24.52
N LEU A 423 12.20 19.89 24.09
CA LEU A 423 12.05 18.45 24.27
C LEU A 423 12.35 18.03 25.72
N PRO A 424 11.55 17.12 26.32
CA PRO A 424 11.89 16.53 27.61
C PRO A 424 13.30 15.91 27.59
N LYS A 425 14.09 16.17 28.63
CA LYS A 425 15.52 15.79 28.72
C LYS A 425 15.82 14.31 28.44
N ASN A 426 14.87 13.41 28.70
CA ASN A 426 15.02 11.96 28.54
C ASN A 426 14.35 11.40 27.28
N THR A 427 13.86 12.23 26.35
CA THR A 427 13.11 11.77 25.16
C THR A 427 13.91 10.75 24.33
N TYR A 428 15.20 11.01 24.11
CA TYR A 428 16.08 10.12 23.34
C TYR A 428 16.36 8.80 24.07
N THR A 429 16.59 8.85 25.38
CA THR A 429 16.75 7.65 26.21
C THR A 429 15.48 6.81 26.21
N ARG A 430 14.31 7.45 26.40
CA ARG A 430 12.99 6.80 26.36
C ARG A 430 12.76 6.12 25.01
N ARG A 431 13.12 6.79 23.91
CA ARG A 431 13.05 6.20 22.57
C ARG A 431 13.93 4.97 22.43
N ALA A 432 15.18 5.05 22.86
CA ALA A 432 16.11 3.92 22.82
C ALA A 432 15.60 2.73 23.65
N GLU A 433 15.03 2.97 24.84
CA GLU A 433 14.42 1.93 25.68
C GLU A 433 13.23 1.25 25.02
N SER A 434 12.28 2.03 24.48
CA SER A 434 11.10 1.49 23.81
C SER A 434 11.50 0.75 22.52
N MET A 435 12.46 1.28 21.74
CA MET A 435 13.00 0.59 20.57
C MET A 435 13.75 -0.68 20.92
N LYS A 436 14.48 -0.72 22.05
CA LYS A 436 15.14 -1.94 22.53
C LYS A 436 14.13 -3.05 22.78
N ARG A 437 13.01 -2.75 23.43
CA ARG A 437 11.93 -3.71 23.67
C ARG A 437 11.29 -4.17 22.37
N PHE A 438 10.98 -3.25 21.47
CA PHE A 438 10.43 -3.59 20.15
C PHE A 438 11.38 -4.47 19.33
N LYS A 439 12.68 -4.13 19.29
CA LYS A 439 13.74 -4.94 18.67
C LYS A 439 13.80 -6.34 19.26
N SER A 440 13.76 -6.48 20.58
CA SER A 440 13.76 -7.80 21.23
C SER A 440 12.54 -8.65 20.85
N LEU A 441 11.38 -8.04 20.61
CA LEU A 441 10.20 -8.75 20.12
C LEU A 441 10.36 -9.20 18.66
N LEU A 442 10.91 -8.34 17.78
CA LEU A 442 11.20 -8.72 16.40
C LEU A 442 12.21 -9.87 16.32
N GLU A 443 13.21 -9.85 17.19
CA GLU A 443 14.33 -10.80 17.19
C GLU A 443 14.10 -12.06 18.05
N ASP A 444 12.94 -12.19 18.70
CA ASP A 444 12.57 -13.44 19.35
C ASP A 444 12.51 -14.55 18.29
N LYS A 445 13.25 -15.64 18.49
CA LYS A 445 13.29 -16.79 17.57
C LYS A 445 11.90 -17.36 17.25
N LYS A 446 10.92 -17.17 18.14
CA LYS A 446 9.52 -17.58 17.92
C LYS A 446 8.81 -16.72 16.86
N ASN A 447 9.30 -15.52 16.58
CA ASN A 447 8.72 -14.56 15.65
C ASN A 447 9.42 -14.54 14.29
N ILE A 448 10.64 -15.07 14.21
CA ILE A 448 11.46 -15.07 12.99
C ILE A 448 11.14 -16.29 12.11
N PHE A 449 10.67 -16.03 10.89
CA PHE A 449 10.73 -17.01 9.80
C PHE A 449 12.09 -16.88 9.10
N GLU A 450 12.87 -17.96 9.08
CA GLU A 450 14.24 -17.98 8.54
C GLU A 450 14.33 -19.04 7.44
N LEU A 451 14.85 -18.65 6.27
CA LEU A 451 14.96 -19.51 5.09
C LEU A 451 16.22 -19.17 4.29
N LYS A 452 16.97 -20.20 3.90
CA LYS A 452 17.99 -20.07 2.86
C LYS A 452 17.35 -20.21 1.48
N MET A 453 17.20 -19.10 0.77
CA MET A 453 16.62 -19.09 -0.56
C MET A 453 17.49 -19.83 -1.58
N LYS A 454 16.87 -20.67 -2.40
CA LYS A 454 17.53 -21.39 -3.49
C LYS A 454 17.44 -20.62 -4.81
N PRO A 455 18.34 -20.87 -5.77
CA PRO A 455 18.17 -20.41 -7.14
C PRO A 455 16.76 -20.72 -7.67
N GLY A 456 16.14 -19.74 -8.32
CA GLY A 456 14.77 -19.80 -8.82
C GLY A 456 13.68 -19.60 -7.76
N GLU A 457 14.03 -19.25 -6.52
CA GLU A 457 13.05 -18.79 -5.53
C GLU A 457 13.00 -17.26 -5.49
N CYS A 458 11.79 -16.71 -5.49
CA CYS A 458 11.54 -15.28 -5.33
C CYS A 458 10.66 -15.03 -4.11
N VAL A 459 11.04 -14.10 -3.25
CA VAL A 459 10.19 -13.63 -2.15
C VAL A 459 9.51 -12.33 -2.54
N ILE A 460 8.27 -12.15 -2.12
CA ILE A 460 7.46 -10.95 -2.26
C ILE A 460 6.97 -10.57 -0.87
N PHE A 461 7.24 -9.35 -0.43
CA PHE A 461 6.84 -8.93 0.90
C PHE A 461 6.43 -7.47 0.99
N HIS A 462 5.52 -7.19 1.91
CA HIS A 462 5.01 -5.86 2.18
C HIS A 462 6.01 -5.08 3.04
N ASN A 463 6.77 -4.19 2.40
CA ASN A 463 7.96 -3.55 2.96
C ASN A 463 7.68 -2.78 4.27
N ARG A 464 6.49 -2.18 4.42
CA ARG A 464 6.11 -1.44 5.64
C ARG A 464 5.29 -2.26 6.66
N ARG A 465 5.33 -3.58 6.55
CA ARG A 465 4.77 -4.54 7.52
C ARG A 465 5.77 -5.62 7.91
N VAL A 466 6.37 -6.28 6.92
CA VAL A 466 7.31 -7.38 7.16
C VAL A 466 8.71 -6.81 7.16
N VAL A 467 9.35 -6.79 8.33
CA VAL A 467 10.79 -6.48 8.39
C VAL A 467 11.56 -7.66 7.82
N HIS A 468 12.64 -7.38 7.14
CA HIS A 468 13.51 -8.39 6.56
C HIS A 468 14.96 -8.16 6.97
N ALA A 469 15.73 -9.24 7.00
CA ALA A 469 17.13 -9.27 7.40
C ALA A 469 17.86 -10.39 6.69
N ARG A 470 19.19 -10.42 6.84
CA ARG A 470 20.05 -11.46 6.27
C ARG A 470 21.18 -11.80 7.24
N ARG A 471 21.40 -13.09 7.49
CA ARG A 471 22.60 -13.58 8.19
C ARG A 471 23.87 -13.23 7.41
N ALA A 472 24.99 -13.04 8.09
CA ALA A 472 26.30 -12.97 7.44
C ALA A 472 26.53 -14.19 6.51
N PHE A 473 27.32 -14.01 5.45
CA PHE A 473 27.65 -15.08 4.51
C PHE A 473 29.11 -15.05 4.07
N GLY A 474 29.58 -16.20 3.59
CA GLY A 474 30.99 -16.41 3.24
C GLY A 474 31.88 -16.55 4.48
N ASN A 475 33.09 -17.08 4.28
CA ASN A 475 34.11 -17.15 5.34
C ASN A 475 35.23 -16.17 5.01
N ALA A 476 35.77 -15.49 6.03
CA ALA A 476 37.02 -14.72 5.88
C ALA A 476 38.22 -15.60 5.46
N ASN A 477 38.11 -16.93 5.66
CA ASN A 477 39.13 -17.93 5.39
C ASN A 477 38.77 -18.93 4.28
N ALA A 478 37.65 -18.75 3.57
CA ALA A 478 37.32 -19.63 2.43
C ALA A 478 38.06 -19.13 1.20
N GLU A 479 38.79 -20.05 0.55
CA GLU A 479 39.29 -19.86 -0.81
C GLU A 479 38.15 -19.33 -1.70
N SER A 480 38.51 -18.42 -2.59
CA SER A 480 37.70 -17.61 -3.50
C SER A 480 36.68 -18.39 -4.35
N GLY A 481 35.67 -18.99 -3.73
CA GLY A 481 34.70 -19.86 -4.39
C GLY A 481 33.28 -19.62 -3.89
N GLY A 482 32.34 -19.47 -4.83
CA GLY A 482 30.90 -19.34 -4.60
C GLY A 482 30.36 -17.95 -4.89
N ASP A 483 29.24 -17.89 -5.60
CA ASP A 483 28.52 -16.66 -5.94
C ASP A 483 27.20 -16.55 -5.15
N ARG A 484 26.86 -15.33 -4.73
CA ARG A 484 25.56 -15.00 -4.16
C ARG A 484 25.01 -13.79 -4.89
N TRP A 485 23.91 -14.02 -5.59
CA TRP A 485 23.28 -13.03 -6.44
C TRP A 485 21.77 -13.09 -6.29
N LEU A 486 21.20 -12.02 -5.77
CA LEU A 486 19.76 -11.77 -5.81
C LEU A 486 19.48 -10.57 -6.73
N ARG A 487 18.33 -10.56 -7.39
CA ARG A 487 17.81 -9.39 -8.11
C ARG A 487 16.57 -8.87 -7.41
N GLY A 488 16.53 -7.56 -7.20
CA GLY A 488 15.42 -6.89 -6.53
C GLY A 488 14.64 -5.98 -7.45
N CYS A 489 13.35 -5.80 -7.14
CA CYS A 489 12.52 -4.73 -7.69
C CYS A 489 11.45 -4.30 -6.65
N TYR A 490 10.80 -3.17 -6.90
CA TYR A 490 9.76 -2.60 -6.03
C TYR A 490 8.48 -2.35 -6.82
N ILE A 491 7.34 -2.37 -6.14
CA ILE A 491 6.10 -1.72 -6.63
C ILE A 491 5.51 -0.82 -5.54
N ASP A 492 4.75 0.19 -5.94
CA ASP A 492 4.07 1.09 -5.01
C ASP A 492 2.85 0.44 -4.34
N SER A 493 2.46 0.95 -3.17
CA SER A 493 1.37 0.39 -2.36
C SER A 493 0.00 0.50 -3.05
N ASP A 494 -0.25 1.60 -3.76
CA ASP A 494 -1.48 1.84 -4.52
C ASP A 494 -1.62 0.84 -5.69
N VAL A 495 -0.52 0.49 -6.35
CA VAL A 495 -0.47 -0.57 -7.36
C VAL A 495 -0.90 -1.91 -6.77
N ALA A 496 -0.30 -2.31 -5.65
CA ALA A 496 -0.65 -3.55 -4.97
C ALA A 496 -2.13 -3.57 -4.52
N VAL A 497 -2.58 -2.50 -3.88
CA VAL A 497 -3.99 -2.34 -3.44
C VAL A 497 -4.95 -2.40 -4.62
N SER A 498 -4.62 -1.75 -5.73
CA SER A 498 -5.42 -1.81 -6.96
C SER A 498 -5.57 -3.26 -7.44
N LYS A 499 -4.46 -4.00 -7.55
CA LYS A 499 -4.51 -5.42 -7.92
C LYS A 499 -5.38 -6.23 -6.97
N PHE A 500 -5.21 -6.09 -5.66
CA PHE A 500 -6.04 -6.80 -4.68
C PHE A 500 -7.54 -6.48 -4.81
N LYS A 501 -7.89 -5.22 -5.12
CA LYS A 501 -9.29 -4.81 -5.37
C LYS A 501 -9.83 -5.43 -6.65
N THR A 502 -9.08 -5.40 -7.74
CA THR A 502 -9.51 -6.02 -9.02
C THR A 502 -9.67 -7.54 -8.90
N LEU A 503 -8.97 -8.15 -7.94
CA LEU A 503 -9.11 -9.55 -7.59
C LEU A 503 -10.15 -9.79 -6.48
N ASN A 504 -10.98 -8.82 -6.09
CA ASN A 504 -12.02 -8.96 -5.05
C ASN A 504 -11.52 -9.62 -3.74
N ILE A 505 -10.36 -9.21 -3.22
CA ILE A 505 -9.73 -9.82 -2.02
C ILE A 505 -10.23 -9.21 -0.69
N TYR A 506 -11.06 -8.16 -0.74
CA TYR A 506 -11.50 -7.36 0.40
C TYR A 506 -12.90 -7.68 0.91
#